data_AF-A0A1I2JSP6-F1
#
_entry.id   AF-A0A1I2JSP6-F1
#
_cell.length_a   1.000
_cell.length_b   1.000
_cell.length_c   1.000
_cell.angle_alpha   90.00
_cell.angle_beta   90.00
_cell.angle_gamma   90.00
#
_symmetry.space_group_name_H-M   'P 1'
#
loop_
_entity.id
_entity.type
_entity.pdbx_description
1 polymer ?
#
loop_
_entity_poly.entity_id
_entity_poly.type
_entity_poly.pdbx_seq_one_letter_code
_entity_poly.pdbx_strand_id
1 'polypeptide(L)'
;MRRTLTVCRSGLSLAAAVVLVTACGGSDDEDAASSESSASTSSAAETTAEQDDSEFCTQAAAAFEQVEPAFTGGGEDPAALATALQQAADDVREIEPPSEIESDWASLADGIEQFAQAFADVDVNDPASAAELQERSTEIIGELTTSATNVQTYLTTECGLEVDETEPAAPTS
;
A
#
# COMPACT_ATOMS: atom_id res chain seq x y z
N MET A 1 -4.38 -32.94 26.58
CA MET A 1 -5.79 -33.36 26.41
C MET A 1 -6.31 -32.73 25.14
N ARG A 2 -6.54 -33.49 24.07
CA ARG A 2 -7.01 -32.99 22.77
C ARG A 2 -8.54 -33.14 22.73
N ARG A 3 -9.28 -32.03 22.68
CA ARG A 3 -10.74 -32.04 22.54
C ARG A 3 -11.09 -32.08 21.06
N THR A 4 -11.45 -33.27 20.60
CA THR A 4 -12.18 -33.53 19.37
C THR A 4 -13.64 -33.12 19.55
N LEU A 5 -14.16 -32.18 18.75
CA LEU A 5 -15.59 -31.99 18.59
C LEU A 5 -15.94 -32.13 17.11
N THR A 6 -16.56 -33.27 16.81
CA THR A 6 -17.05 -33.66 15.49
C THR A 6 -18.56 -33.35 15.42
N VAL A 7 -18.91 -32.42 14.52
CA VAL A 7 -20.07 -32.37 13.59
C VAL A 7 -21.52 -32.45 14.11
N CYS A 8 -22.33 -31.48 13.65
CA CYS A 8 -23.70 -31.61 13.09
C CYS A 8 -23.95 -30.32 12.26
N ARG A 9 -23.79 -30.24 10.93
CA ARG A 9 -24.55 -30.82 9.81
C ARG A 9 -26.05 -30.48 9.81
N SER A 10 -26.38 -29.27 9.34
CA SER A 10 -27.68 -28.93 8.74
C SER A 10 -27.43 -28.30 7.38
N GLY A 11 -27.80 -29.00 6.32
CA GLY A 11 -27.64 -28.55 4.94
C GLY A 11 -28.93 -27.98 4.37
N LEU A 12 -28.79 -27.07 3.42
CA LEU A 12 -29.74 -26.89 2.31
C LEU A 12 -28.91 -26.72 1.03
N SER A 13 -29.14 -27.63 0.08
CA SER A 13 -28.45 -27.73 -1.20
C SER A 13 -28.96 -26.68 -2.19
N LEU A 14 -28.05 -25.98 -2.87
CA LEU A 14 -28.28 -25.37 -4.18
C LEU A 14 -27.04 -25.63 -5.05
N ALA A 15 -27.30 -25.92 -6.32
CA ALA A 15 -26.48 -26.78 -7.15
C ALA A 15 -25.29 -26.10 -7.84
N ALA A 16 -24.19 -26.85 -7.90
CA ALA A 16 -23.23 -27.01 -8.99
C ALA A 16 -22.73 -25.78 -9.79
N ALA A 17 -21.50 -25.35 -9.47
CA ALA A 17 -20.36 -25.44 -10.40
C ALA A 17 -19.05 -25.44 -9.60
N VAL A 18 -18.31 -26.53 -9.72
CA VAL A 18 -16.97 -26.74 -9.14
C VAL A 18 -15.97 -26.37 -10.22
N VAL A 19 -15.07 -25.42 -9.96
CA VAL A 19 -13.76 -25.40 -10.60
C VAL A 19 -12.72 -25.34 -9.49
N LEU A 20 -11.97 -26.43 -9.42
CA LEU A 20 -10.87 -26.66 -8.49
C LEU A 20 -9.63 -25.90 -8.97
N VAL A 21 -8.94 -25.36 -7.97
CA VAL A 21 -7.53 -24.96 -7.92
C VAL A 21 -6.64 -25.75 -8.87
N THR A 22 -5.85 -25.05 -9.68
CA THR A 22 -4.58 -25.55 -10.21
C THR A 22 -3.49 -24.49 -10.02
N ALA A 23 -2.98 -24.46 -8.79
CA ALA A 23 -1.61 -24.05 -8.54
C ALA A 23 -0.69 -25.27 -8.79
N CYS A 24 0.51 -24.99 -9.30
CA CYS A 24 1.69 -25.84 -9.31
C CYS A 24 1.81 -26.92 -10.41
N GLY A 25 2.76 -26.69 -11.31
CA GLY A 25 3.83 -27.66 -11.58
C GLY A 25 3.63 -28.66 -12.72
N GLY A 26 4.31 -28.40 -13.86
CA GLY A 26 4.82 -29.46 -14.75
C GLY A 26 5.92 -30.28 -14.06
N SER A 27 6.44 -31.40 -14.55
CA SER A 27 6.45 -32.14 -15.84
C SER A 27 6.57 -33.66 -15.48
N ASP A 28 6.51 -34.72 -16.30
CA ASP A 28 7.25 -35.07 -17.53
C ASP A 28 6.88 -36.54 -17.96
N ASP A 29 7.54 -37.04 -19.03
CA ASP A 29 7.51 -38.35 -19.73
C ASP A 29 6.50 -38.56 -20.87
N GLU A 30 6.84 -38.96 -22.10
CA GLU A 30 8.04 -38.97 -22.97
C GLU A 30 7.54 -39.66 -24.26
N ASP A 31 7.52 -38.99 -25.42
CA ASP A 31 7.46 -39.71 -26.70
C ASP A 31 8.37 -39.06 -27.75
N ALA A 32 9.35 -39.87 -28.15
CA ALA A 32 10.15 -39.84 -29.35
C ALA A 32 11.13 -38.66 -29.58
N ALA A 33 12.40 -39.01 -29.35
CA ALA A 33 13.49 -38.95 -30.33
C ALA A 33 13.86 -37.57 -30.91
N SER A 34 15.04 -37.13 -30.48
CA SER A 34 16.12 -36.56 -31.28
C SER A 34 15.79 -35.51 -32.34
N SER A 35 16.14 -34.28 -31.95
CA SER A 35 17.16 -33.46 -32.60
C SER A 35 16.69 -32.20 -33.32
N GLU A 36 17.50 -31.18 -33.04
CA GLU A 36 17.79 -29.97 -33.84
C GLU A 36 16.94 -28.73 -33.54
N SER A 37 17.45 -27.99 -32.55
CA SER A 37 17.71 -26.55 -32.54
C SER A 37 17.10 -25.73 -33.68
N SER A 38 16.25 -24.77 -33.32
CA SER A 38 16.41 -23.38 -33.74
C SER A 38 15.64 -22.47 -32.78
N ALA A 39 16.40 -21.64 -32.07
CA ALA A 39 15.91 -20.58 -31.22
C ALA A 39 15.07 -19.57 -32.02
N SER A 40 14.02 -19.05 -31.40
CA SER A 40 13.53 -17.69 -31.63
C SER A 40 12.91 -17.17 -30.33
N THR A 41 13.60 -16.16 -29.82
CA THR A 41 13.38 -15.29 -28.67
C THR A 41 12.00 -14.63 -28.63
N SER A 42 11.44 -14.49 -27.41
CA SER A 42 10.97 -13.23 -26.80
C SER A 42 9.86 -13.48 -25.77
N SER A 43 10.24 -13.82 -24.54
CA SER A 43 9.39 -13.71 -23.35
C SER A 43 10.33 -13.56 -22.14
N ALA A 44 10.86 -12.36 -21.95
CA ALA A 44 11.68 -12.03 -20.79
C ALA A 44 11.24 -10.71 -20.13
N ALA A 45 10.12 -10.12 -20.57
CA ALA A 45 9.64 -8.85 -20.06
C ALA A 45 8.60 -9.00 -18.94
N GLU A 46 7.87 -10.12 -18.87
CA GLU A 46 6.78 -10.28 -17.88
C GLU A 46 7.29 -10.63 -16.49
N THR A 47 8.36 -11.43 -16.38
CA THR A 47 8.92 -11.82 -15.07
C THR A 47 9.57 -10.67 -14.31
N THR A 48 10.04 -9.62 -15.00
CA THR A 48 10.67 -8.47 -14.33
C THR A 48 9.63 -7.54 -13.73
N ALA A 49 8.54 -7.24 -14.45
CA ALA A 49 7.45 -6.40 -13.92
C ALA A 49 6.84 -7.01 -12.64
N GLU A 50 6.52 -8.31 -12.67
CA GLU A 50 5.96 -9.00 -11.49
C GLU A 50 6.94 -9.05 -10.29
N GLN A 51 8.25 -9.03 -10.54
CA GLN A 51 9.25 -8.97 -9.46
C GLN A 51 9.41 -7.56 -8.88
N ASP A 52 9.47 -6.53 -9.73
CA ASP A 52 9.55 -5.13 -9.31
C ASP A 52 8.31 -4.72 -8.48
N ASP A 53 7.12 -5.14 -8.89
CA ASP A 53 5.89 -4.89 -8.13
C ASP A 53 5.93 -5.55 -6.74
N SER A 54 6.46 -6.78 -6.63
CA SER A 54 6.56 -7.48 -5.34
C SER A 54 7.55 -6.84 -4.36
N GLU A 55 8.65 -6.26 -4.88
CA GLU A 55 9.64 -5.55 -4.08
C GLU A 55 9.07 -4.21 -3.61
N PHE A 56 8.41 -3.47 -4.51
CA PHE A 56 7.68 -2.25 -4.19
C PHE A 56 6.66 -2.50 -3.08
N CYS A 57 5.80 -3.52 -3.21
CA CYS A 57 4.78 -3.85 -2.21
C CYS A 57 5.37 -4.10 -0.82
N THR A 58 6.52 -4.78 -0.76
CA THR A 58 7.21 -5.05 0.51
C THR A 58 7.77 -3.78 1.13
N GLN A 59 8.39 -2.91 0.31
CA GLN A 59 8.95 -1.65 0.76
C GLN A 59 7.85 -0.66 1.20
N ALA A 60 6.77 -0.57 0.42
CA ALA A 60 5.63 0.28 0.73
C ALA A 60 4.99 -0.11 2.07
N ALA A 61 4.76 -1.41 2.32
CA ALA A 61 4.25 -1.88 3.60
C ALA A 61 5.15 -1.45 4.78
N ALA A 62 6.46 -1.67 4.65
CA ALA A 62 7.42 -1.30 5.70
C ALA A 62 7.45 0.23 5.95
N ALA A 63 7.36 1.04 4.90
CA ALA A 63 7.29 2.49 5.02
C ALA A 63 6.03 2.94 5.76
N PHE A 64 4.86 2.38 5.45
CA PHE A 64 3.62 2.71 6.17
C PHE A 64 3.68 2.31 7.65
N GLU A 65 4.21 1.13 7.98
CA GLU A 65 4.40 0.67 9.37
C GLU A 65 5.37 1.57 10.15
N GLN A 66 6.39 2.14 9.49
CA GLN A 66 7.36 3.04 10.11
C GLN A 66 6.78 4.43 10.39
N VAL A 67 5.81 4.86 9.58
CA VAL A 67 5.18 6.18 9.65
C VAL A 67 3.99 6.20 10.62
N GLU A 68 3.29 5.07 10.81
CA GLU A 68 2.15 4.94 11.73
C GLU A 68 2.40 5.47 13.17
N PRO A 69 3.58 5.23 13.80
CA PRO A 69 3.90 5.78 15.12
C PRO A 69 3.96 7.31 15.17
N ALA A 70 4.27 7.98 14.06
CA ALA A 70 4.29 9.44 13.99
C ALA A 70 2.88 10.02 14.11
N PHE A 71 1.88 9.32 13.59
CA PHE A 71 0.47 9.73 13.63
C PHE A 71 -0.29 9.23 14.87
N THR A 72 0.09 8.08 15.42
CA THR A 72 -0.60 7.45 16.56
C THR A 72 0.08 7.70 17.91
N GLY A 73 1.38 8.00 17.92
CA GLY A 73 2.23 8.06 19.11
C GLY A 73 2.14 9.34 19.96
N GLY A 74 1.32 10.32 19.59
CA GLY A 74 1.08 11.51 20.40
C GLY A 74 2.12 12.62 20.21
N GLY A 75 2.04 13.33 19.09
CA GLY A 75 2.77 14.58 18.90
C GLY A 75 2.07 15.75 19.58
N GLU A 76 2.35 16.00 20.86
CA GLU A 76 2.04 17.29 21.51
C GLU A 76 2.97 18.41 21.00
N ASP A 77 4.02 18.05 20.25
CA ASP A 77 5.03 18.96 19.71
C ASP A 77 4.98 18.99 18.17
N PRO A 78 4.61 20.14 17.56
CA PRO A 78 4.49 20.25 16.10
C PRO A 78 5.84 20.16 15.38
N ALA A 79 6.95 20.52 16.03
CA ALA A 79 8.29 20.43 15.41
C ALA A 79 8.79 18.98 15.33
N ALA A 80 8.50 18.16 16.34
CA ALA A 80 8.77 16.73 16.31
C ALA A 80 7.94 16.03 15.21
N LEU A 81 6.66 16.41 15.08
CA LEU A 81 5.79 15.89 14.02
C LEU A 81 6.29 16.31 12.62
N ALA A 82 6.68 17.58 12.44
CA ALA A 82 7.27 18.06 11.20
C ALA A 82 8.52 17.25 10.80
N THR A 83 9.39 16.95 11.76
CA THR A 83 10.60 16.13 11.51
C THR A 83 10.24 14.70 11.08
N ALA A 84 9.26 14.08 11.75
CA ALA A 84 8.80 12.74 11.42
C ALA A 84 8.14 12.67 10.03
N LEU A 85 7.34 13.67 9.68
CA LEU A 85 6.74 13.79 8.34
C LEU A 85 7.80 14.01 7.27
N GLN A 86 8.81 14.85 7.52
CA GLN A 86 9.90 15.03 6.57
C GLN A 86 10.63 13.71 6.30
N GLN A 87 10.92 12.95 7.36
CA GLN A 87 11.55 11.64 7.22
C GLN A 87 10.64 10.66 6.46
N ALA A 88 9.34 10.67 6.71
CA ALA A 88 8.37 9.87 5.96
C ALA A 88 8.36 10.22 4.46
N ALA A 89 8.42 11.50 4.11
CA ALA A 89 8.49 11.94 2.71
C ALA A 89 9.77 11.46 2.03
N ASP A 90 10.91 11.51 2.74
CA ASP A 90 12.19 11.01 2.23
C ASP A 90 12.16 9.48 2.04
N ASP A 91 11.64 8.73 3.02
CA ASP A 91 11.51 7.28 2.97
C ASP A 91 10.60 6.85 1.79
N VAL A 92 9.48 7.55 1.57
CA VAL A 92 8.56 7.30 0.43
C VAL A 92 9.27 7.56 -0.91
N ARG A 93 10.13 8.58 -1.02
CA ARG A 93 10.87 8.90 -2.26
C ARG A 93 12.00 7.93 -2.56
N GLU A 94 12.52 7.24 -1.57
CA GLU A 94 13.56 6.23 -1.77
C GLU A 94 13.00 4.96 -2.44
N ILE A 95 11.71 4.71 -2.29
CA ILE A 95 11.01 3.59 -2.91
C ILE A 95 10.73 3.92 -4.38
N GLU A 96 11.22 3.07 -5.28
CA GLU A 96 10.94 3.18 -6.72
C GLU A 96 9.55 2.58 -7.02
N PRO A 97 8.54 3.40 -7.41
CA PRO A 97 7.20 2.92 -7.67
C PRO A 97 7.07 2.32 -9.07
N PRO A 98 6.10 1.42 -9.28
CA PRO A 98 5.67 0.97 -10.60
C PRO A 98 5.22 2.16 -11.45
N SER A 99 5.54 2.12 -12.75
CA SER A 99 5.23 3.21 -13.69
C SER A 99 3.74 3.59 -13.76
N GLU A 100 2.84 2.70 -13.37
CA GLU A 100 1.40 2.96 -13.32
C GLU A 100 1.00 3.96 -12.22
N ILE A 101 1.73 3.99 -11.11
CA ILE A 101 1.45 4.88 -9.96
C ILE A 101 2.59 5.85 -9.66
N GLU A 102 3.66 5.90 -10.47
CA GLU A 102 4.83 6.76 -10.24
C GLU A 102 4.46 8.22 -9.94
N SER A 103 3.58 8.81 -10.75
CA SER A 103 3.12 10.18 -10.56
C SER A 103 2.31 10.37 -9.28
N ASP A 104 1.50 9.38 -8.92
CA ASP A 104 0.65 9.44 -7.73
C ASP A 104 1.46 9.21 -6.45
N TRP A 105 2.47 8.34 -6.52
CA TRP A 105 3.44 8.08 -5.46
C TRP A 105 4.32 9.30 -5.18
N ALA A 106 4.82 9.96 -6.23
CA ALA A 106 5.55 11.22 -6.09
C ALA A 106 4.67 12.31 -5.46
N SER A 107 3.41 12.41 -5.89
CA SER A 107 2.44 13.35 -5.32
C SER A 107 2.22 13.09 -3.83
N LEU A 108 2.16 11.82 -3.41
CA LEU A 108 2.05 11.46 -2.00
C LEU A 108 3.25 11.96 -1.18
N ALA A 109 4.48 11.74 -1.66
CA ALA A 109 5.68 12.25 -0.99
C ALA A 109 5.69 13.78 -0.89
N ASP A 110 5.34 14.47 -1.97
CA ASP A 110 5.24 15.93 -1.99
C ASP A 110 4.17 16.45 -1.01
N GLY A 111 3.05 15.73 -0.92
CA GLY A 111 2.00 16.00 0.06
C GLY A 111 2.49 15.91 1.51
N ILE A 112 3.22 14.85 1.83
CA ILE A 112 3.79 14.63 3.16
C ILE A 112 4.81 15.72 3.50
N GLU A 113 5.66 16.11 2.55
CA GLU A 113 6.60 17.22 2.75
C GLU A 113 5.87 18.56 3.00
N GLN A 114 4.80 18.84 2.27
CA GLN A 114 4.00 20.05 2.49
C GLN A 114 3.37 20.05 3.88
N PHE A 115 2.93 18.90 4.39
CA PHE A 115 2.49 18.78 5.77
C PHE A 115 3.64 19.03 6.75
N ALA A 116 4.81 18.44 6.53
CA ALA A 116 5.99 18.65 7.35
C ALA A 116 6.32 20.14 7.49
N GLN A 117 6.30 20.86 6.36
CA GLN A 117 6.52 22.31 6.31
C GLN A 117 5.42 23.06 7.07
N ALA A 118 4.15 22.73 6.83
CA ALA A 118 3.02 23.37 7.50
C ALA A 118 3.11 23.23 9.02
N PHE A 119 3.53 22.06 9.55
CA PHE A 119 3.75 21.85 10.98
C PHE A 119 5.00 22.56 11.50
N ALA A 120 6.06 22.67 10.70
CA ALA A 120 7.27 23.41 11.08
C ALA A 120 7.02 24.93 11.21
N ASP A 121 6.06 25.46 10.44
CA ASP A 121 5.69 26.87 10.44
C ASP A 121 4.69 27.25 11.57
N VAL A 122 4.17 26.27 12.33
CA VAL A 122 3.23 26.54 13.43
C VAL A 122 3.92 27.26 14.59
N ASP A 123 3.44 28.47 14.93
CA ASP A 123 3.77 29.12 16.20
C ASP A 123 2.71 28.80 17.25
N VAL A 124 3.09 28.00 18.25
CA VAL A 124 2.20 27.60 19.36
C VAL A 124 1.78 28.76 20.27
N ASN A 125 2.43 29.92 20.15
CA ASN A 125 2.08 31.13 20.89
C ASN A 125 1.13 32.05 20.10
N ASP A 126 0.91 31.79 18.80
CA ASP A 126 0.00 32.55 17.97
C ASP A 126 -1.33 31.79 17.76
N PRO A 127 -2.46 32.32 18.26
CA PRO A 127 -3.77 31.70 18.05
C PRO A 127 -4.21 31.66 16.57
N ALA A 128 -3.60 32.45 15.68
CA ALA A 128 -3.90 32.40 14.25
C ALA A 128 -3.31 31.17 13.54
N SER A 129 -2.14 30.67 13.99
CA SER A 129 -1.42 29.59 13.31
C SER A 129 -2.19 28.28 13.24
N ALA A 130 -3.07 28.00 14.21
CA ALA A 130 -3.91 26.80 14.17
C ALA A 130 -4.95 26.83 13.03
N ALA A 131 -5.50 28.02 12.73
CA ALA A 131 -6.46 28.17 11.63
C ALA A 131 -5.76 28.05 10.28
N GLU A 132 -4.58 28.67 10.14
CA GLU A 132 -3.76 28.59 8.93
C GLU A 132 -3.32 27.15 8.65
N LEU A 133 -2.88 26.41 9.68
CA LEU A 133 -2.56 24.99 9.58
C LEU A 133 -3.75 24.17 9.09
N GLN A 134 -4.95 24.43 9.62
CA GLN A 134 -6.17 23.71 9.22
C GLN A 134 -6.54 23.99 7.76
N GLU A 135 -6.45 25.25 7.33
CA GLU A 135 -6.71 25.64 5.94
C GLU A 135 -5.70 24.98 4.99
N ARG A 136 -4.40 25.07 5.29
CA ARG A 136 -3.34 24.43 4.50
C ARG A 136 -3.48 22.92 4.47
N SER A 137 -3.80 22.28 5.59
CA SER A 137 -4.05 20.84 5.64
C SER A 137 -5.21 20.43 4.74
N THR A 138 -6.29 21.21 4.73
CA THR A 138 -7.46 20.92 3.90
C THR A 138 -7.14 21.05 2.41
N GLU A 139 -6.34 22.06 2.03
CA GLU A 139 -5.86 22.24 0.66
C GLU A 139 -5.01 21.06 0.21
N ILE A 140 -3.99 20.69 1.01
CA ILE A 140 -3.09 19.56 0.73
C ILE A 140 -3.89 18.25 0.58
N ILE A 141 -4.83 17.96 1.49
CA ILE A 141 -5.67 16.74 1.40
C ILE A 141 -6.52 16.75 0.12
N GLY A 142 -7.08 17.90 -0.23
CA GLY A 142 -7.88 18.06 -1.45
C GLY A 142 -7.08 17.77 -2.72
N GLU A 143 -5.82 18.23 -2.78
CA GLU A 143 -4.91 17.98 -3.90
C GLU A 143 -4.48 16.51 -3.98
N LEU A 144 -4.27 15.85 -2.83
CA LEU A 144 -3.80 14.47 -2.77
C LEU A 144 -4.88 13.42 -2.96
N THR A 145 -6.16 13.77 -2.83
CA THR A 145 -7.26 12.78 -2.76
C THR A 145 -7.24 11.79 -3.92
N THR A 146 -7.04 12.27 -5.16
CA THR A 146 -6.98 11.39 -6.34
C THR A 146 -5.76 10.48 -6.30
N SER A 147 -4.57 11.03 -6.04
CA SER A 147 -3.33 10.24 -6.00
C SER A 147 -3.32 9.22 -4.88
N ALA A 148 -3.80 9.60 -3.69
CA ALA A 148 -3.96 8.70 -2.56
C ALA A 148 -4.93 7.55 -2.89
N THR A 149 -6.05 7.84 -3.57
CA THR A 149 -7.02 6.80 -4.01
C THR A 149 -6.38 5.84 -5.00
N ASN A 150 -5.60 6.34 -5.96
CA ASN A 150 -4.94 5.52 -6.96
C ASN A 150 -3.88 4.60 -6.33
N VAL A 151 -3.02 5.16 -5.47
CA VAL A 151 -2.02 4.38 -4.71
C VAL A 151 -2.69 3.32 -3.85
N GLN A 152 -3.73 3.69 -3.10
CA GLN A 152 -4.49 2.72 -2.29
C GLN A 152 -5.09 1.60 -3.13
N THR A 153 -5.70 1.94 -4.27
CA THR A 153 -6.30 0.96 -5.18
C THR A 153 -5.24 0.00 -5.70
N TYR A 154 -4.06 0.51 -6.07
CA TYR A 154 -2.94 -0.30 -6.51
C TYR A 154 -2.43 -1.23 -5.39
N LEU A 155 -2.16 -0.70 -4.20
CA LEU A 155 -1.71 -1.49 -3.04
C LEU A 155 -2.73 -2.58 -2.66
N THR A 156 -4.02 -2.29 -2.77
CA THR A 156 -5.07 -3.29 -2.48
C THR A 156 -5.13 -4.37 -3.56
N THR A 157 -5.08 -3.96 -4.83
CA THR A 157 -5.31 -4.85 -5.98
C THR A 157 -4.09 -5.70 -6.30
N GLU A 158 -2.92 -5.08 -6.37
CA GLU A 158 -1.66 -5.72 -6.77
C GLU A 158 -0.88 -6.26 -5.57
N CYS A 159 -0.82 -5.50 -4.46
CA CYS A 159 -0.07 -5.94 -3.28
C CYS A 159 -0.90 -6.78 -2.29
N GLY A 160 -2.23 -6.76 -2.40
CA GLY A 160 -3.12 -7.37 -1.40
C GLY A 160 -3.01 -6.70 -0.02
N LEU A 161 -2.52 -5.46 0.03
CA LEU A 161 -2.40 -4.68 1.24
C LEU A 161 -3.69 -3.91 1.47
N GLU A 162 -4.48 -4.37 2.43
CA GLU A 162 -5.52 -3.54 3.03
C GLU A 162 -4.80 -2.48 3.87
N VAL A 163 -4.52 -1.32 3.26
CA VAL A 163 -4.25 -0.12 4.05
C VAL A 163 -5.57 0.16 4.77
N ASP A 164 -5.63 -0.20 6.06
CA ASP A 164 -6.76 0.07 6.94
C ASP A 164 -7.05 1.58 6.81
N GLU A 165 -7.99 1.92 5.93
CA GLU A 165 -8.65 3.21 5.97
C GLU A 165 -9.17 3.28 7.37
N THR A 166 -8.53 4.10 8.19
CA THR A 166 -8.96 4.36 9.56
C THR A 166 -10.45 4.63 9.47
N GLU A 167 -11.24 3.64 9.91
CA GLU A 167 -12.70 3.68 9.89
C GLU A 167 -13.07 5.07 10.42
N PRO A 168 -13.73 5.94 9.61
CA PRO A 168 -13.90 7.34 9.98
C PRO A 168 -14.57 7.34 11.34
N ALA A 169 -13.84 7.81 12.36
CA ALA A 169 -14.24 7.69 13.75
C ALA A 169 -15.70 8.12 13.87
N ALA A 170 -16.59 7.13 14.00
CA ALA A 170 -18.01 7.40 14.07
C ALA A 170 -18.21 8.36 15.26
N PRO A 171 -18.87 9.52 15.09
CA PRO A 171 -19.08 10.43 16.20
C PRO A 171 -19.89 9.67 17.25
N THR A 172 -19.25 9.35 18.37
CA THR A 172 -19.95 8.84 19.54
C THR A 172 -20.79 10.00 20.07
N SER A 173 -22.06 10.01 19.67
CA SER A 173 -23.10 10.86 20.27
C SER A 173 -23.66 10.22 21.54
#